data_AF-A0A968U3Z4-F1
#
_entry.id   AF-A0A968U3Z4-F1
#
_cell.length_a   1.000
_cell.length_b   1.000
_cell.length_c   1.000
_cell.angle_alpha   90.00
_cell.angle_beta   90.00
_cell.angle_gamma   90.00
#
_symmetry.space_group_name_H-M   'P 1'
#
loop_
_entity.id
_entity.type
_entity.pdbx_description
1 polymer ?
#
loop_
_entity_poly.entity_id
_entity_poly.type
_entity_poly.pdbx_seq_one_letter_code
_entity_poly.pdbx_strand_id
1 'polypeptide(L)'
;MLLWQGWPQHAFESVTLGRPFVATTYIPGQEETNLAFINRYKLGWIALNPRDQYQLITSLVQDHRRLAGTTAMVEQYRNWNNEAAAHIAPVTQEVYQCFHTGSKGKVRPSC
;
A
#
# COMPACT_ATOMS: atom_id res chain seq x y z
N MET A 1 14.14 6.35 5.05
CA MET A 1 13.04 7.16 4.49
C MET A 1 13.38 7.44 3.03
N LEU A 2 12.45 7.16 2.11
CA LEU A 2 12.62 7.45 0.68
C LEU A 2 11.79 8.70 0.33
N LEU A 3 12.39 9.62 -0.44
CA LEU A 3 11.74 10.80 -1.02
C LEU A 3 11.23 10.40 -2.41
N TRP A 4 9.93 10.53 -2.68
CA TRP A 4 9.32 9.86 -3.84
C TRP A 4 8.26 10.66 -4.59
N GLN A 5 8.21 10.49 -5.92
CA GLN A 5 7.21 11.02 -6.86
C GLN A 5 5.98 10.08 -6.97
N GLY A 6 4.77 10.53 -6.59
CA GLY A 6 3.52 9.80 -6.24
C GLY A 6 2.97 8.58 -7.04
N TRP A 7 3.78 7.90 -7.83
CA TRP A 7 3.46 6.71 -8.60
C TRP A 7 3.05 5.52 -7.71
N PRO A 8 1.98 4.77 -8.05
CA PRO A 8 1.44 3.68 -7.24
C PRO A 8 2.48 2.62 -6.88
N GLN A 9 3.33 2.27 -7.85
CA GLN A 9 4.29 1.16 -7.75
C GLN A 9 5.25 1.32 -6.57
N HIS A 10 5.63 2.57 -6.25
CA HIS A 10 6.62 2.85 -5.23
C HIS A 10 6.02 3.01 -3.83
N ALA A 11 4.76 3.45 -3.75
CA ALA A 11 4.01 3.35 -2.50
C ALA A 11 3.91 1.88 -2.06
N PHE A 12 3.61 0.97 -2.99
CA PHE A 12 3.58 -0.47 -2.73
C PHE A 12 4.95 -1.05 -2.37
N GLU A 13 6.01 -0.64 -3.08
CA GLU A 13 7.38 -1.08 -2.78
C GLU A 13 7.79 -0.66 -1.35
N SER A 14 7.52 0.58 -0.97
CA SER A 14 7.83 1.08 0.37
C SER A 14 7.10 0.31 1.47
N VAL A 15 5.81 0.02 1.27
CA VAL A 15 5.01 -0.80 2.19
C VAL A 15 5.57 -2.21 2.29
N THR A 16 5.90 -2.83 1.16
CA THR A 16 6.46 -4.19 1.11
C THR A 16 7.76 -4.26 1.92
N LEU A 17 8.63 -3.26 1.75
CA LEU A 17 9.90 -3.14 2.46
C LEU A 17 9.76 -2.72 3.93
N GLY A 18 8.54 -2.44 4.41
CA GLY A 18 8.31 -1.99 5.79
C GLY A 18 8.85 -0.59 6.06
N ARG A 19 8.93 0.27 5.04
CA ARG A 19 9.51 1.61 5.14
C ARG A 19 8.43 2.67 4.96
N PRO A 20 8.39 3.70 5.81
CA PRO A 20 7.59 4.88 5.52
C PRO A 20 8.25 5.75 4.44
N PHE A 21 7.42 6.47 3.69
CA PHE A 21 7.85 7.31 2.56
C PHE A 21 7.30 8.73 2.61
N VAL A 22 7.85 9.60 1.77
CA VAL A 22 7.39 10.99 1.60
C VAL A 22 6.97 11.20 0.15
N ALA A 23 5.70 11.51 -0.08
CA ALA A 23 5.21 11.95 -1.38
C ALA A 23 5.58 13.42 -1.61
N THR A 24 6.42 13.67 -2.61
CA THR A 24 6.94 15.01 -2.95
C THR A 24 6.28 15.63 -4.17
N THR A 25 5.56 14.83 -4.95
CA THR A 25 4.75 15.27 -6.08
C THR A 25 3.67 14.24 -6.37
N TYR A 26 2.74 14.59 -7.26
CA TYR A 26 1.74 13.70 -7.82
C TYR A 26 1.30 14.21 -9.20
N ILE A 27 0.71 13.34 -10.01
CA ILE A 27 0.06 13.69 -11.28
C ILE A 27 -1.42 13.99 -11.01
N PRO A 28 -1.89 15.24 -11.24
CA PRO A 28 -3.30 15.57 -11.11
C PRO A 28 -4.19 14.80 -12.09
N GLY A 29 -5.36 14.38 -11.62
CA GLY A 29 -6.32 13.53 -12.31
C GLY A 29 -5.96 12.04 -12.31
N GLN A 30 -4.85 11.64 -11.66
CA GLN A 30 -4.38 10.25 -11.67
C GLN A 30 -3.97 9.74 -10.28
N GLU A 31 -3.27 10.57 -9.49
CA GLU A 31 -2.57 10.12 -8.28
C GLU A 31 -3.12 10.73 -6.98
N GLU A 32 -4.18 11.54 -7.02
CA GLU A 32 -4.79 12.14 -5.83
C GLU A 32 -5.28 11.09 -4.83
N THR A 33 -5.80 9.98 -5.35
CA THR A 33 -6.25 8.85 -4.52
C THR A 33 -5.10 8.20 -3.79
N ASN A 34 -3.87 8.22 -4.34
CA ASN A 34 -2.67 7.74 -3.65
C ASN A 34 -2.34 8.65 -2.46
N LEU A 35 -2.49 9.97 -2.60
CA LEU A 35 -2.30 10.90 -1.47
C LEU A 35 -3.34 10.65 -0.35
N ALA A 36 -4.60 10.48 -0.73
CA ALA A 36 -5.66 10.15 0.23
C ALA A 36 -5.38 8.81 0.94
N PHE A 37 -4.91 7.80 0.19
CA PHE A 37 -4.52 6.51 0.70
C PHE A 37 -3.38 6.59 1.73
N ILE A 38 -2.32 7.35 1.44
CA ILE A 38 -1.19 7.58 2.36
C ILE A 38 -1.67 8.16 3.69
N ASN A 39 -2.51 9.18 3.61
CA ASN A 39 -3.01 9.86 4.81
C ASN A 39 -4.00 8.99 5.59
N ARG A 40 -4.83 8.20 4.90
CA ARG A 40 -5.81 7.29 5.52
C ARG A 40 -5.11 6.21 6.34
N TYR A 41 -4.09 5.56 5.78
CA TYR A 41 -3.41 4.44 6.42
C TYR A 41 -2.13 4.82 7.18
N LYS A 42 -1.78 6.12 7.20
CA LYS A 42 -0.61 6.65 7.91
C LYS A 42 0.69 5.96 7.49
N LEU A 43 0.85 5.73 6.18
CA LEU A 43 1.98 4.99 5.60
C LEU A 43 3.22 5.86 5.34
N GLY A 44 3.11 7.16 5.61
CA GLY A 44 4.11 8.13 5.27
C GLY A 44 3.59 9.56 5.42
N TRP A 45 4.20 10.46 4.67
CA TRP A 45 3.90 11.89 4.71
C TRP A 45 3.74 12.46 3.30
N ILE A 46 3.06 13.59 3.21
CA ILE A 46 2.88 14.36 1.98
C ILE A 46 3.57 15.70 2.20
N ALA A 47 4.54 16.04 1.35
CA ALA A 47 5.31 17.28 1.41
C ALA A 47 5.65 17.74 -0.01
N LEU A 48 4.70 18.43 -0.65
CA LEU A 48 4.74 18.70 -2.09
C LEU A 48 5.65 19.87 -2.48
N ASN A 49 5.99 20.74 -1.53
CA ASN A 49 6.90 21.86 -1.77
C ASN A 49 8.18 21.73 -0.93
N PRO A 50 9.28 22.39 -1.34
CA PRO A 50 10.57 22.27 -0.68
C PRO A 50 10.56 22.68 0.81
N ARG A 51 9.73 23.66 1.17
CA ARG A 51 9.61 24.13 2.55
C ARG A 51 9.04 23.04 3.45
N ASP A 52 7.97 22.40 3.01
CA ASP A 52 7.33 21.31 3.76
C ASP A 52 8.25 20.09 3.85
N GLN A 53 9.01 19.79 2.79
CA GLN A 53 9.99 18.70 2.79
C GLN A 53 11.09 18.96 3.83
N TYR A 54 11.64 20.18 3.85
CA TYR A 54 12.65 20.56 4.83
C TYR A 54 12.10 20.45 6.26
N GLN A 55 10.93 21.05 6.52
CA GLN A 55 10.30 21.00 7.83
C GLN A 55 10.01 19.56 8.29
N LEU A 56 9.51 18.72 7.39
CA LEU A 56 9.27 17.32 7.67
C LEU A 56 10.57 16.60 8.04
N ILE A 57 11.60 16.69 7.21
CA ILE A 57 12.88 16.00 7.44
C ILE A 57 13.48 16.46 8.76
N THR A 58 13.56 17.77 9.00
CA THR A 58 14.05 18.33 10.27
C THR A 58 13.27 17.77 11.46
N SER A 59 11.94 17.73 11.36
CA SER A 59 11.09 17.25 12.44
C SER A 59 11.24 15.74 12.73
N LEU A 60 11.59 14.93 11.72
CA LEU A 60 11.84 13.50 11.88
C LEU A 60 13.23 13.22 12.48
N VAL A 61 14.21 14.06 12.16
CA VAL A 61 15.55 14.01 12.79
C VAL A 61 15.47 14.44 14.26
N GLN A 62 14.62 15.43 14.58
CA GLN A 62 14.44 15.90 15.95
C GLN A 62 13.63 14.93 16.82
N ASP A 63 12.64 14.23 16.26
CA ASP A 63 11.84 13.25 16.98
C ASP A 63 11.75 11.92 16.23
N HIS A 64 12.71 11.03 16.52
CA HIS A 64 12.79 9.69 15.95
C HIS A 64 11.58 8.81 16.27
N ARG A 65 10.81 9.12 17.33
CA ARG A 65 9.60 8.35 17.69
C ARG A 65 8.51 8.50 16.65
N ARG A 66 8.48 9.64 15.93
CA ARG A 66 7.55 9.84 14.82
C ARG A 66 7.83 8.87 13.69
N LEU A 67 9.11 8.69 13.35
CA LEU A 67 9.53 7.70 12.35
C LEU A 67 9.18 6.28 12.82
N ALA A 68 9.49 5.94 14.07
CA ALA A 68 9.17 4.62 14.64
C ALA A 68 7.65 4.34 14.62
N GLY A 69 6.83 5.31 14.99
CA GLY A 69 5.38 5.20 14.97
C GLY A 69 4.84 4.95 13.56
N THR A 70 5.31 5.70 12.56
CA THR A 70 4.91 5.48 11.17
C THR A 70 5.41 4.14 10.62
N THR A 71 6.61 3.70 10.99
CA THR A 71 7.10 2.36 10.63
C THR A 71 6.17 1.27 11.17
N ALA A 72 5.73 1.38 12.43
CA ALA A 72 4.76 0.42 13.00
C ALA A 72 3.43 0.41 12.24
N MET A 73 2.92 1.57 11.79
CA MET A 73 1.72 1.64 10.95
C MET A 73 1.92 0.95 9.59
N VAL A 74 3.08 1.13 8.97
CA VAL A 74 3.43 0.45 7.71
C VAL A 74 3.50 -1.06 7.91
N GLU A 75 4.11 -1.54 8.99
CA GLU A 75 4.16 -2.96 9.32
C GLU A 75 2.77 -3.55 9.55
N GLN A 76 1.92 -2.85 10.29
CA GLN A 76 0.53 -3.27 10.52
C GLN A 76 -0.23 -3.39 9.19
N TYR A 77 -0.13 -2.37 8.32
CA TYR A 77 -0.77 -2.40 7.02
C TYR A 77 -0.23 -3.53 6.14
N ARG A 78 1.09 -3.74 6.14
CA ARG A 78 1.74 -4.82 5.39
C ARG A 78 1.22 -6.19 5.84
N ASN A 79 1.11 -6.42 7.15
CA ASN A 79 0.60 -7.69 7.68
C ASN A 79 -0.86 -7.91 7.26
N TRP A 80 -1.71 -6.90 7.43
CA TRP A 80 -3.10 -6.95 6.96
C TRP A 80 -3.20 -7.25 5.46
N ASN A 81 -2.38 -6.60 4.64
CA ASN A 81 -2.37 -6.81 3.19
C ASN A 81 -1.89 -8.23 2.81
N ASN A 82 -0.89 -8.76 3.52
CA ASN A 82 -0.40 -10.12 3.30
C ASN A 82 -1.43 -11.18 3.70
N GLU A 83 -2.13 -10.98 4.82
CA GLU A 83 -3.25 -11.83 5.24
C GLU A 83 -4.37 -11.84 4.20
N ALA A 84 -4.76 -10.67 3.69
CA ALA A 84 -5.76 -10.58 2.63
C ALA A 84 -5.28 -11.28 1.35
N ALA A 85 -4.03 -11.05 0.93
CA ALA A 85 -3.45 -11.64 -0.27
C ALA A 85 -3.35 -13.17 -0.20
N ALA A 86 -3.17 -13.74 0.99
CA ALA A 86 -3.12 -15.19 1.19
C ALA A 86 -4.42 -15.91 0.75
N HIS A 87 -5.54 -15.20 0.71
CA HIS A 87 -6.83 -15.75 0.27
C HIS A 87 -7.02 -15.75 -1.26
N ILE A 88 -6.18 -15.03 -2.02
CA ILE A 88 -6.35 -14.88 -3.47
C ILE A 88 -6.07 -16.21 -4.20
N ALA A 89 -5.01 -16.93 -3.80
CA ALA A 89 -4.63 -18.17 -4.47
C ALA A 89 -5.71 -19.27 -4.30
N PRO A 90 -6.25 -19.54 -3.10
CA PRO A 90 -7.39 -20.45 -2.92
C PRO A 90 -8.60 -20.07 -3.78
N VAL A 91 -9.03 -18.82 -3.76
CA VAL A 91 -10.20 -18.36 -4.53
C VAL A 91 -9.96 -18.54 -6.03
N THR A 92 -8.76 -18.20 -6.51
CA THR A 92 -8.40 -18.37 -7.92
C THR A 92 -8.41 -19.84 -8.32
N GLN A 93 -7.96 -20.73 -7.44
CA GLN A 93 -7.98 -22.17 -7.65
C GLN A 93 -9.42 -22.73 -7.70
N GLU A 94 -10.29 -22.28 -6.80
CA GLU A 94 -11.71 -22.64 -6.80
C GLU A 94 -12.41 -22.19 -8.08
N VAL A 95 -12.18 -20.93 -8.49
CA VAL A 95 -12.68 -20.38 -9.75
C VAL A 95 -12.16 -21.21 -10.93
N TYR A 96 -10.86 -21.49 -10.97
CA TYR A 96 -10.26 -22.31 -12.03
C TYR A 96 -10.90 -23.69 -12.14
N GLN A 97 -11.07 -24.38 -11.01
CA GLN A 97 -11.74 -25.69 -10.95
C GLN A 97 -13.19 -25.59 -11.43
N CYS A 98 -13.95 -24.60 -10.99
CA CYS A 98 -15.34 -24.39 -11.43
C CYS A 98 -15.48 -24.25 -12.96
N PHE A 99 -14.48 -23.68 -13.64
CA PHE A 99 -14.49 -23.53 -15.10
C PHE A 99 -13.86 -24.71 -15.87
N HIS A 100 -12.91 -25.46 -15.29
CA HIS A 100 -12.17 -26.50 -16.01
C HIS A 100 -12.60 -27.94 -15.69
N THR A 101 -13.12 -28.22 -14.49
CA THR A 101 -13.65 -29.56 -14.16
C THR A 101 -15.15 -29.71 -14.46
N GLY A 102 -15.84 -28.62 -14.84
CA GLY A 102 -17.26 -28.59 -15.20
C GLY A 102 -17.62 -29.21 -16.57
N SER A 103 -16.65 -29.75 -17.33
CA SER A 103 -16.87 -30.30 -18.68
C SER A 103 -17.26 -31.79 -18.72
N LYS A 104 -17.78 -32.36 -17.62
CA LYS A 104 -18.40 -33.70 -17.66
C LYS A 104 -19.68 -33.76 -16.84
N GLY A 105 -20.73 -33.16 -17.41
CA GLY A 105 -22.14 -33.52 -17.21
C GLY A 105 -22.56 -33.94 -15.80
N LYS A 106 -22.81 -32.96 -14.92
CA LYS A 106 -23.83 -33.03 -13.87
C LYS A 106 -24.02 -31.65 -13.26
N VAL A 107 -25.28 -31.34 -12.96
CA VAL A 107 -25.82 -30.07 -12.44
C VAL A 107 -24.87 -29.45 -11.42
N ARG A 108 -24.46 -28.19 -11.65
CA ARG A 108 -23.65 -27.43 -10.69
C ARG A 108 -24.49 -27.18 -9.42
N PRO A 109 -24.07 -27.63 -8.22
CA PRO A 109 -24.52 -26.96 -7.02
C PRO A 109 -23.90 -25.56 -7.07
N SER A 110 -24.76 -24.55 -6.96
CA SER A 110 -24.45 -23.13 -6.87
C SER A 110 -22.95 -22.82 -6.71
N CYS A 111 -22.28 -22.59 -7.84
CA CYS A 111 -21.22 -21.58 -7.83
C CYS A 111 -21.83 -20.26 -7.34
#